data_AF-A0A3D3MBY2-F1
#
_entry.id   AF-A0A3D3MBY2-F1
#
_cell.length_a   1.000
_cell.length_b   1.000
_cell.length_c   1.000
_cell.angle_alpha   90.00
_cell.angle_beta   90.00
_cell.angle_gamma   90.00
#
_symmetry.space_group_name_H-M   'P 1'
#
loop_
_entity.id
_entity.type
_entity.pdbx_description
1 polymer ?
#
loop_
_entity_poly.entity_id
_entity_poly.type
_entity_poly.pdbx_seq_one_letter_code
_entity_poly.pdbx_strand_id
1 'polypeptide(L)' 'MPTEQVGLDQELMEQLEREAERRGLTPSALAADLIRRELANRTKPRNPRGSVAPFHRRA' A
#
# COMPACT_ATOMS: atom_id res chain seq x y z
N MET A 1 -2.88 -4.16 17.01
CA MET A 1 -1.72 -3.93 16.13
C MET A 1 -0.79 -2.96 16.84
N PRO A 2 0.51 -3.23 16.96
CA PRO A 2 1.45 -2.23 17.47
C PRO A 2 1.52 -1.06 16.48
N THR A 3 1.52 0.17 17.00
CA THR A 3 1.75 1.39 16.22
C THR A 3 3.26 1.61 16.13
N GLU A 4 3.87 1.16 15.03
CA GLU A 4 5.27 1.46 14.74
C GLU A 4 5.40 2.91 14.25
N GLN A 5 6.35 3.65 14.82
CA GLN A 5 6.71 4.99 14.33
C GLN A 5 7.74 4.83 13.21
N VAL A 6 7.29 4.94 11.96
CA VAL A 6 8.17 5.01 10.81
C VAL A 6 8.46 6.49 10.55
N GLY A 7 9.70 6.92 10.81
CA GLY A 7 10.16 8.25 10.45
C GLY A 7 10.33 8.35 8.94
N LEU A 8 9.63 9.31 8.32
CA LEU A 8 9.90 9.71 6.94
C LEU A 8 11.00 10.77 6.94
N ASP A 9 11.87 10.74 5.92
CA ASP A 9 12.85 11.80 5.71
C ASP A 9 12.14 13.15 5.56
N GLN A 10 12.80 14.22 5.98
CA GLN A 10 12.21 15.57 6.07
C GLN A 10 11.64 16.04 4.72
N GLU A 11 12.35 15.83 3.62
CA GLU A 11 11.89 16.20 2.28
C GLU A 11 10.60 15.44 1.87
N LEU A 12 10.50 14.16 2.23
CA LEU A 12 9.32 13.35 1.93
C LEU A 12 8.11 13.77 2.78
N MET A 13 8.35 14.17 4.03
CA MET A 13 7.30 14.74 4.87
C MET A 13 6.75 16.04 4.29
N GLU A 14 7.63 16.96 3.86
CA GLU A 14 7.20 18.23 3.25
C GLU A 14 6.39 18.02 1.97
N GLN A 15 6.78 17.04 1.14
CA GLN A 15 6.03 16.70 -0.07
C GLN A 15 4.64 16.15 0.26
N LEU A 16 4.55 15.30 1.29
CA LEU A 16 3.30 14.70 1.73
C LEU A 16 2.35 15.75 2.33
N GLU A 17 2.88 16.70 3.09
CA GLU A 17 2.12 17.84 3.62
C GLU A 17 1.56 18.72 2.50
N ARG A 18 2.39 19.12 1.53
CA ARG A 18 1.95 19.95 0.40
C ARG A 18 0.86 19.28 -0.44
N GLU A 19 0.99 17.97 -0.69
CA GLU A 19 -0.04 17.22 -1.43
C GLU A 19 -1.31 17.01 -0.61
N ALA A 20 -1.21 16.90 0.71
CA ALA A 20 -2.36 16.81 1.59
C ALA A 20 -3.15 18.13 1.60
N GLU A 21 -2.46 19.26 1.74
CA GLU A 21 -3.04 20.60 1.66
C GLU A 21 -3.74 20.84 0.32
N ARG A 22 -3.07 20.49 -0.79
CA ARG A 22 -3.64 20.61 -2.15
C ARG A 22 -4.97 19.87 -2.31
N ARG A 23 -5.15 18.77 -1.56
CA ARG A 23 -6.34 17.90 -1.61
C ARG A 23 -7.32 18.19 -0.47
N GLY A 24 -7.02 19.13 0.41
CA GLY A 24 -7.84 19.43 1.60
C GLY A 24 -7.89 18.27 2.61
N LEU A 25 -6.85 17.45 2.67
CA LEU A 25 -6.73 16.30 3.58
C LEU A 25 -5.65 16.57 4.62
N THR A 26 -5.69 15.83 5.74
CA THR A 26 -4.55 15.82 6.66
C THR A 26 -3.41 14.94 6.10
N PRO A 27 -2.15 15.23 6.44
CA PRO A 27 -1.00 14.39 6.10
C PRO A 27 -1.24 12.90 6.45
N SER A 28 -1.76 12.64 7.65
CA SER A 28 -2.06 11.28 8.12
C SER A 28 -3.16 10.59 7.31
N ALA A 29 -4.22 11.31 6.92
CA ALA A 29 -5.29 10.77 6.09
C ALA A 29 -4.78 10.42 4.68
N LEU A 30 -3.99 11.32 4.08
CA LEU A 30 -3.40 11.08 2.78
C LEU A 30 -2.43 9.87 2.82
N ALA A 31 -1.58 9.78 3.84
CA ALA A 31 -0.68 8.65 4.03
C ALA A 31 -1.46 7.32 4.14
N ALA A 32 -2.52 7.29 4.94
CA ALA A 32 -3.36 6.11 5.09
C ALA A 32 -4.00 5.68 3.75
N ASP A 33 -4.48 6.63 2.96
CA ASP A 33 -5.07 6.35 1.65
C ASP A 33 -4.04 5.83 0.64
N LEU A 34 -2.82 6.40 0.63
CA LEU A 34 -1.73 5.92 -0.22
C LEU A 34 -1.35 4.48 0.13
N ILE A 35 -1.23 4.16 1.42
CA ILE A 35 -0.95 2.80 1.89
C ILE A 35 -2.06 1.85 1.46
N ARG A 36 -3.33 2.21 1.63
CA ARG A 36 -4.47 1.38 1.21
C ARG A 36 -4.46 1.09 -0.28
N ARG A 37 -4.16 2.10 -1.12
CA ARG A 37 -4.05 1.94 -2.58
C ARG A 37 -2.90 1.01 -2.95
N GLU A 38 -1.75 1.17 -2.32
CA GLU A 38 -0.59 0.32 -2.59
C GLU A 38 -0.84 -1.13 -2.16
N LEU A 39 -1.46 -1.34 -1.00
CA LEU A 39 -1.89 -2.66 -0.56
C LEU A 39 -2.85 -3.29 -1.56
N ALA A 40 -3.89 -2.56 -1.97
CA ALA A 40 -4.84 -3.05 -2.96
C ALA A 40 -4.15 -3.42 -4.29
N ASN A 41 -3.17 -2.62 -4.75
CA ASN A 41 -2.41 -2.92 -5.95
C ASN A 41 -1.56 -4.19 -5.81
N ARG A 42 -0.90 -4.38 -4.67
CA ARG A 42 -0.03 -5.54 -4.40
C ARG A 42 -0.81 -6.82 -4.14
N THR A 43 -1.96 -6.74 -3.47
CA THR A 43 -2.78 -7.89 -3.11
C THR A 43 -3.85 -8.21 -4.15
N LYS A 44 -4.00 -7.38 -5.19
CA LYS A 44 -4.93 -7.66 -6.28
C LYS A 44 -4.59 -9.03 -6.88
N PRO A 45 -5.55 -9.97 -6.98
CA PRO A 45 -5.30 -11.25 -7.61
C PRO A 45 -4.86 -11.02 -9.05
N ARG A 46 -3.60 -11.34 -9.34
CA ARG A 46 -3.07 -11.33 -10.70
C ARG A 46 -3.40 -12.69 -11.29
N ASN A 47 -4.02 -12.73 -12.48
CA ASN A 47 -4.19 -13.99 -13.20
C ASN A 47 -2.79 -14.51 -13.54
N PRO A 48 -2.32 -15.61 -12.93
CA PRO A 48 -1.00 -16.12 -13.26
C PRO A 48 -1.03 -16.55 -14.73
N ARG A 49 -0.15 -15.97 -15.56
CA ARG A 49 0.01 -16.36 -16.97
C ARG A 49 0.71 -17.73 -17.13
N GLY A 50 0.78 -18.52 -16.06
CA GLY A 50 1.51 -19.78 -15.98
C GLY A 50 0.55 -20.97 -15.88
N SER A 51 1.04 -22.13 -16.32
CA SER A 51 0.37 -23.41 -16.07
C SER A 51 0.30 -23.64 -14.56
N VAL A 52 -0.92 -23.73 -14.00
CA VAL A 52 -1.13 -24.18 -12.64
C VAL A 52 -1.12 -25.70 -12.66
N ALA A 53 -0.06 -26.30 -12.14
CA ALA A 53 0.00 -27.76 -11.99
C ALA A 53 -1.00 -28.20 -10.90
N PRO A 54 -2.00 -29.04 -11.21
CA PRO A 54 -2.92 -29.55 -10.21
C PRO A 54 -2.17 -30.49 -9.25
N PHE A 55 -2.46 -30.38 -7.96
CA PHE A 55 -2.00 -31.34 -6.96
C PHE A 55 -2.91 -32.57 -7.00
N HIS A 56 -2.40 -33.72 -7.45
CA HIS A 56 -3.11 -34.98 -7.32
C HIS A 56 -2.82 -35.59 -5.94
N ARG A 57 -3.89 -35.85 -5.16
CA ARG A 57 -3.79 -36.66 -3.95
C ARG A 57 -3.51 -38.10 -4.39
N ARG A 58 -2.44 -38.72 -3.88
CA ARG A 58 -2.19 -40.16 -4.10
C ARG A 58 -3.41 -40.95 -3.61
N ALA A 59 -3.96 -41.79 -4.49
CA ALA A 59 -4.97 -42.78 -4.16
C ALA A 59 -4.33 -43.95 -3.40
#